data_AF-A0AAD0ASF1-F1
#
_entry.id   AF-A0AAD0ASF1-F1
#
_cell.length_a   1.000
_cell.length_b   1.000
_cell.length_c   1.000
_cell.angle_alpha   90.00
_cell.angle_beta   90.00
_cell.angle_gamma   90.00
#
_symmetry.space_group_name_H-M   'P 1'
#
loop_
_entity.id
_entity.type
_entity.pdbx_description
1 polymer ?
#
loop_
_entity_poly.entity_id
_entity_poly.type
_entity_poly.pdbx_seq_one_letter_code
_entity_poly.pdbx_strand_id
1 'polypeptide(L)'
;MVDYRSILVERMEYKDSILYLYCRTFYKVVGDGEYNKYDYRLYHRKVLKFKNVKRFEYYSDEVYDNFLNELEDLRAELGVPYFRKIFNRSKKRNKLFISGMGYFDNFIAIEFKDDKKEKIVIDEKEKYLEIKKELLKILQSKKEKFEEKNIKLEVIEEKEDSYIINLKKGKRIATLSLRIPDSTRYYYIHYKQDFYRYDWYDEEYHTVSEIAEQLNIILDRF
;
A
#
# COMPACT_ATOMS: atom_id res chain seq x y z
N MET A 1 -4.57 -12.40 -5.50
CA MET A 1 -4.63 -11.15 -4.71
C MET A 1 -3.96 -10.04 -5.50
N VAL A 2 -4.49 -8.81 -5.45
CA VAL A 2 -4.08 -7.70 -6.33
C VAL A 2 -2.59 -7.46 -6.25
N ASP A 3 -1.91 -7.57 -7.38
CA ASP A 3 -0.57 -7.04 -7.55
C ASP A 3 -0.69 -5.56 -7.92
N TYR A 4 -0.36 -4.67 -6.98
CA TYR A 4 -0.36 -3.22 -7.17
C TYR A 4 0.95 -2.73 -7.78
N ARG A 5 1.67 -3.56 -8.54
CA ARG A 5 2.82 -3.11 -9.34
C ARG A 5 2.40 -2.39 -10.62
N SER A 6 1.11 -2.36 -10.96
CA SER A 6 0.58 -1.56 -12.06
C SER A 6 -0.87 -1.15 -11.77
N ILE A 7 -1.16 0.13 -11.96
CA ILE A 7 -2.52 0.67 -11.96
C ILE A 7 -2.78 1.31 -13.32
N LEU A 8 -3.93 1.04 -13.90
CA LEU A 8 -4.43 1.78 -15.05
C LEU A 8 -5.74 2.45 -14.63
N VAL A 9 -5.77 3.78 -14.66
CA VAL A 9 -7.01 4.53 -14.42
C VAL A 9 -7.79 4.58 -15.73
N GLU A 10 -8.95 3.94 -15.75
CA GLU A 10 -9.82 3.89 -16.93
C GLU A 10 -10.76 5.09 -17.00
N ARG A 11 -11.20 5.57 -15.84
CA ARG A 11 -12.19 6.64 -15.73
C ARG A 11 -11.99 7.39 -14.44
N MET A 12 -12.19 8.70 -14.52
CA MET A 12 -12.30 9.57 -13.36
C MET A 12 -13.70 10.18 -13.34
N GLU A 13 -14.30 10.26 -12.16
CA GLU A 13 -15.64 10.84 -11.97
C GLU A 13 -15.63 11.69 -10.72
N TYR A 14 -16.04 12.94 -10.82
CA TYR A 14 -16.20 13.82 -9.66
C TYR A 14 -17.69 14.02 -9.38
N LYS A 15 -18.16 13.49 -8.26
CA LYS A 15 -19.58 13.53 -7.87
C LYS A 15 -19.70 13.65 -6.35
N ASP A 16 -20.68 14.41 -5.88
CA ASP A 16 -20.97 14.58 -4.46
C ASP A 16 -19.74 15.01 -3.63
N SER A 17 -18.88 15.86 -4.22
CA SER A 17 -17.62 16.31 -3.64
C SER A 17 -16.57 15.21 -3.37
N ILE A 18 -16.70 14.07 -4.06
CA ILE A 18 -15.76 12.94 -4.01
C ILE A 18 -15.23 12.68 -5.43
N LEU A 19 -13.92 12.53 -5.55
CA LEU A 19 -13.27 12.05 -6.77
C LEU A 19 -13.18 10.52 -6.73
N TYR A 20 -13.74 9.88 -7.75
CA TYR A 20 -13.70 8.45 -7.95
C TYR A 20 -12.72 8.13 -9.08
N LEU A 21 -11.73 7.27 -8.81
CA LEU A 21 -10.87 6.70 -9.84
C LEU A 21 -11.24 5.24 -10.05
N TYR A 22 -11.69 4.92 -11.26
CA TYR A 22 -11.97 3.55 -11.68
C TYR A 22 -10.71 2.97 -12.27
N CYS A 23 -10.11 2.03 -11.54
CA CYS A 23 -8.78 1.52 -11.81
C CYS A 23 -8.82 0.04 -12.16
N ARG A 24 -7.95 -0.39 -13.07
CA ARG A 24 -7.53 -1.80 -13.20
C ARG A 24 -6.20 -1.99 -12.50
N THR A 25 -6.09 -3.09 -11.77
CA THR A 25 -4.84 -3.55 -11.18
C THR A 25 -4.52 -4.93 -11.75
N PHE A 26 -3.30 -5.12 -12.28
CA PHE A 26 -2.95 -6.31 -13.07
C PHE A 26 -2.16 -7.32 -12.24
N TYR A 27 -2.50 -8.60 -12.38
CA TYR A 27 -2.13 -9.62 -11.38
C TYR A 27 -0.93 -10.50 -11.71
N LYS A 28 -0.51 -10.55 -12.98
CA LYS A 28 0.45 -11.56 -13.40
C LYS A 28 1.46 -11.00 -14.38
N VAL A 29 2.71 -11.01 -13.98
CA VAL A 29 3.85 -10.94 -14.90
C VAL A 29 3.92 -12.29 -15.63
N VAL A 30 3.69 -12.30 -16.95
CA VAL A 30 3.57 -13.48 -17.82
C VAL A 30 4.89 -13.88 -18.49
N GLY A 31 6.00 -13.24 -18.14
CA GLY A 31 7.30 -13.56 -18.71
C GLY A 31 8.47 -13.03 -17.90
N ASP A 32 9.58 -13.71 -18.04
CA ASP A 32 10.88 -13.58 -17.39
C ASP A 32 11.91 -12.86 -18.31
N GLY A 33 11.45 -11.83 -19.03
CA GLY A 33 12.31 -10.95 -19.83
C GLY A 33 12.81 -9.72 -19.05
N GLU A 34 13.65 -8.91 -19.69
CA GLU A 34 14.19 -7.63 -19.13
C GLU A 34 13.11 -6.67 -18.62
N TYR A 35 11.88 -6.80 -19.14
CA TYR A 35 10.71 -6.03 -18.73
C TYR A 35 9.58 -6.96 -18.27
N ASN A 36 8.95 -6.62 -17.14
CA ASN A 36 7.75 -7.31 -16.65
C ASN A 36 6.63 -7.23 -17.70
N LYS A 37 6.28 -8.35 -18.34
CA LYS A 37 5.11 -8.44 -19.25
C LYS A 37 3.87 -8.74 -18.43
N TYR A 38 2.81 -7.92 -18.45
CA TYR A 38 1.58 -8.19 -17.69
C TYR A 38 0.50 -8.90 -18.55
N ASP A 39 -0.26 -9.85 -17.98
CA ASP A 39 -1.44 -10.41 -18.66
C ASP A 39 -2.60 -9.45 -18.46
N TYR A 40 -2.81 -8.57 -19.43
CA TYR A 40 -3.85 -7.54 -19.39
C TYR A 40 -5.29 -8.10 -19.37
N ARG A 41 -5.47 -9.42 -19.55
CA ARG A 41 -6.78 -10.09 -19.41
C ARG A 41 -7.09 -10.43 -17.94
N LEU A 42 -6.07 -10.51 -17.08
CA LEU A 42 -6.19 -10.85 -15.67
C LEU A 42 -5.98 -9.60 -14.80
N TYR A 43 -7.04 -8.80 -14.69
CA TYR A 43 -7.06 -7.59 -13.87
C TYR A 43 -8.24 -7.60 -12.90
N HIS A 44 -8.12 -6.86 -11.80
CA HIS A 44 -9.28 -6.52 -10.97
C HIS A 44 -9.61 -5.05 -11.11
N ARG A 45 -10.91 -4.77 -11.10
CA ARG A 45 -11.42 -3.40 -11.02
C ARG A 45 -11.44 -2.97 -9.56
N LYS A 46 -10.87 -1.81 -9.27
CA LYS A 46 -10.92 -1.14 -7.97
C LYS A 46 -11.41 0.28 -8.18
N VAL A 47 -12.23 0.78 -7.26
CA VAL A 47 -12.66 2.18 -7.26
C VAL A 47 -12.00 2.86 -6.08
N LEU A 48 -11.08 3.79 -6.34
CA LEU A 48 -10.48 4.64 -5.32
C LEU A 48 -11.36 5.87 -5.13
N LYS A 49 -11.48 6.35 -3.89
CA LYS A 49 -12.35 7.47 -3.52
C LYS A 49 -11.55 8.50 -2.75
N PHE A 50 -11.50 9.73 -3.25
CA PHE A 50 -10.78 10.83 -2.65
C PHE A 50 -11.75 11.94 -2.25
N LYS A 51 -11.75 12.29 -0.97
CA LYS A 51 -12.51 13.42 -0.42
C LYS A 51 -11.60 14.66 -0.34
N ASN A 52 -12.21 15.82 -0.12
CA ASN A 52 -11.50 17.10 0.07
C ASN A 52 -10.54 17.44 -1.07
N VAL A 53 -10.86 17.00 -2.29
CA VAL A 53 -10.09 17.34 -3.48
C VAL A 53 -10.31 18.82 -3.80
N LYS A 54 -9.21 19.56 -3.93
CA LYS A 54 -9.18 20.94 -4.41
C LYS A 54 -9.12 20.97 -5.92
N ARG A 55 -8.23 20.16 -6.50
CA ARG A 55 -8.00 20.06 -7.94
C ARG A 55 -7.45 18.67 -8.26
N PHE A 56 -7.73 18.16 -9.45
CA PHE A 56 -7.04 16.98 -9.97
C PHE A 56 -6.72 17.18 -11.45
N GLU A 57 -5.62 16.60 -11.89
CA GLU A 57 -5.07 16.72 -13.23
C GLU A 57 -4.63 15.34 -13.70
N TYR A 58 -4.81 15.09 -14.99
CA TYR A 58 -4.35 13.89 -15.69
C TYR A 58 -3.38 14.31 -16.77
N TYR A 59 -2.18 13.74 -16.72
CA TYR A 59 -1.11 13.95 -17.67
C TYR A 59 -0.90 12.65 -18.43
N SER A 60 -1.02 12.71 -19.76
CA SER A 60 -0.52 11.68 -20.67
C SER A 60 0.91 12.01 -21.10
N ASP A 61 1.59 11.03 -21.70
CA ASP A 61 3.00 11.08 -22.13
C ASP A 61 3.36 12.35 -22.92
N GLU A 62 2.42 12.91 -23.69
CA GLU A 62 2.60 14.14 -24.49
C GLU A 62 2.72 15.44 -23.66
N VAL A 63 2.48 15.39 -22.35
CA VAL A 63 2.42 16.56 -21.45
C VAL A 63 3.50 16.50 -20.36
N TYR A 64 4.42 15.52 -20.44
CA TYR A 64 5.44 15.27 -19.41
C TYR A 64 6.33 16.49 -19.13
N ASP A 65 6.68 17.25 -20.17
CA ASP A 65 7.55 18.44 -20.06
C ASP A 65 6.92 19.56 -19.23
N ASN A 66 5.59 19.71 -19.25
CA ASN A 66 4.89 20.76 -18.50
C ASN A 66 4.84 20.49 -16.98
N PHE A 67 5.19 19.27 -16.57
CA PHE A 67 5.01 18.78 -15.21
C PHE A 67 6.33 18.25 -14.60
N LEU A 68 7.41 18.18 -15.38
CA LEU A 68 8.72 17.70 -14.97
C LEU A 68 9.26 18.40 -13.71
N ASN A 69 9.09 19.73 -13.63
CA ASN A 69 9.55 20.50 -12.46
C ASN A 69 8.82 20.10 -11.16
N GLU A 70 7.53 19.76 -11.24
CA GLU A 70 6.79 19.28 -10.06
C GLU A 70 7.27 17.89 -9.63
N LEU A 71 7.61 17.03 -10.59
CA LEU A 71 8.16 15.70 -10.33
C LEU A 71 9.56 15.77 -9.72
N GLU A 72 10.44 16.64 -10.22
CA GLU A 72 11.77 16.83 -9.64
C GLU A 72 11.70 17.39 -8.22
N ASP A 73 10.81 18.36 -7.97
CA ASP A 73 10.53 18.85 -6.61
C ASP A 73 10.07 17.72 -5.68
N LEU A 74 9.18 16.84 -6.17
CA LEU A 74 8.69 15.70 -5.41
C LEU A 74 9.81 14.67 -5.16
N ARG A 75 10.67 14.40 -6.14
CA ARG A 75 11.85 13.51 -5.99
C ARG A 75 12.80 14.03 -4.93
N ALA A 76 13.09 15.34 -4.96
CA ALA A 76 13.91 16.01 -3.97
C ALA A 76 13.28 15.94 -2.57
N GLU A 77 11.97 16.21 -2.46
CA GLU A 77 11.22 16.11 -1.20
C GLU A 77 11.26 14.70 -0.62
N LEU A 78 11.09 13.68 -1.47
CA LEU A 78 11.10 12.27 -1.05
C LEU A 78 12.51 11.68 -0.91
N GLY A 79 13.56 12.39 -1.34
CA GLY A 79 14.93 11.89 -1.36
C GLY A 79 15.13 10.67 -2.27
N VAL A 80 14.37 10.56 -3.36
CA VAL A 80 14.43 9.40 -4.28
C VAL A 80 14.79 9.82 -5.71
N PRO A 81 15.67 9.08 -6.40
CA PRO A 81 16.03 9.41 -7.78
C PRO A 81 14.93 9.04 -8.79
N TYR A 82 14.07 8.07 -8.47
CA TYR A 82 12.99 7.60 -9.34
C TYR A 82 11.77 7.19 -8.52
N PHE A 83 10.57 7.39 -9.06
CA PHE A 83 9.34 6.93 -8.41
C PHE A 83 9.23 5.43 -8.54
N ARG A 84 9.30 4.76 -7.38
CA ARG A 84 9.14 3.31 -7.27
C ARG A 84 7.77 2.88 -6.76
N LYS A 85 6.93 3.84 -6.39
CA LYS A 85 5.58 3.62 -5.88
C LYS A 85 4.58 4.13 -6.90
N ILE A 86 3.42 3.49 -6.95
CA ILE A 86 2.27 4.02 -7.68
C ILE A 86 1.83 5.34 -7.07
N PHE A 87 1.77 5.40 -5.73
CA PHE A 87 1.31 6.57 -4.99
C PHE A 87 2.52 7.31 -4.38
N ASN A 88 2.66 8.59 -4.70
CA ASN A 88 3.74 9.45 -4.21
C ASN A 88 3.12 10.75 -3.67
N ARG A 89 3.38 11.11 -2.41
CA ARG A 89 2.77 12.29 -1.76
C ARG A 89 3.79 13.42 -1.64
N SER A 90 3.40 14.63 -2.01
CA SER A 90 4.08 15.86 -1.57
C SER A 90 3.36 16.44 -0.35
N LYS A 91 4.06 16.47 0.78
CA LYS A 91 3.62 17.16 2.01
C LYS A 91 3.74 18.68 1.85
N LYS A 92 4.74 19.14 1.08
CA LYS A 92 4.97 20.56 0.75
C LYS A 92 3.81 21.15 -0.05
N ARG A 93 3.34 20.43 -1.08
CA ARG A 93 2.30 20.90 -2.02
C ARG A 93 0.90 20.37 -1.69
N ASN A 94 0.77 19.50 -0.69
CA ASN A 94 -0.47 18.82 -0.33
C ASN A 94 -1.11 18.08 -1.54
N LYS A 95 -0.25 17.45 -2.36
CA LYS A 95 -0.62 16.73 -3.59
C LYS A 95 -0.31 15.24 -3.48
N LEU A 96 -1.19 14.39 -3.99
CA LEU A 96 -0.93 12.98 -4.26
C LEU A 96 -0.70 12.80 -5.77
N PHE A 97 0.38 12.11 -6.10
CA PHE A 97 0.73 11.73 -7.46
C PHE A 97 0.54 10.23 -7.63
N ILE A 98 -0.22 9.83 -8.64
CA ILE A 98 -0.48 8.44 -9.00
C ILE A 98 0.19 8.19 -10.34
N SER A 99 1.25 7.38 -10.34
CA SER A 99 2.00 7.01 -11.54
C SER A 99 1.77 5.55 -11.87
N GLY A 100 1.32 5.26 -13.08
CA GLY A 100 1.37 3.91 -13.61
C GLY A 100 2.83 3.43 -13.66
N MET A 101 3.10 2.22 -13.18
CA MET A 101 4.38 1.55 -13.45
C MET A 101 4.21 0.67 -14.69
N GLY A 102 4.97 0.94 -15.76
CA GLY A 102 4.95 0.18 -17.01
C GLY A 102 4.74 1.05 -18.25
N TYR A 103 4.28 0.46 -19.35
CA TYR A 103 4.05 1.08 -20.68
C TYR A 103 3.03 2.24 -20.73
N PHE A 104 2.49 2.66 -19.60
CA PHE A 104 1.48 3.70 -19.50
C PHE A 104 2.03 4.81 -18.61
N ASP A 105 2.72 5.80 -19.18
CA ASP A 105 3.27 6.95 -18.45
C ASP A 105 2.17 7.99 -18.13
N ASN A 106 1.02 7.50 -17.66
CA ASN A 106 -0.06 8.34 -17.19
C ASN A 106 0.19 8.74 -15.73
N PHE A 107 0.24 10.04 -15.50
CA PHE A 107 0.37 10.64 -14.18
C PHE A 107 -0.91 11.34 -13.79
N ILE A 108 -1.44 11.04 -12.61
CA ILE A 108 -2.55 11.79 -12.02
C ILE A 108 -2.01 12.57 -10.83
N ALA A 109 -2.22 13.88 -10.82
CA ALA A 109 -1.98 14.71 -9.65
C ALA A 109 -3.32 15.07 -9.01
N ILE A 110 -3.44 14.86 -7.70
CA ILE A 110 -4.62 15.23 -6.90
C ILE A 110 -4.14 16.18 -5.82
N GLU A 111 -4.53 17.44 -5.92
CA GLU A 111 -4.32 18.45 -4.89
C GLU A 111 -5.50 18.44 -3.93
N PHE A 112 -5.20 18.39 -2.64
CA PHE A 112 -6.21 18.42 -1.59
C PHE A 112 -6.41 19.86 -1.08
N LYS A 113 -7.60 20.15 -0.59
CA LYS A 113 -7.86 21.41 0.11
C LYS A 113 -6.96 21.43 1.35
N ASP A 114 -6.47 22.61 1.69
CA ASP A 114 -5.84 22.84 2.99
C ASP A 114 -6.96 22.79 4.03
N ASP A 115 -7.27 21.59 4.48
CA ASP A 115 -8.16 21.45 5.61
C ASP A 115 -7.45 22.10 6.80
N LYS A 116 -8.08 23.11 7.41
CA LYS A 116 -7.74 23.57 8.77
C LYS A 116 -7.92 22.48 9.82
N LYS A 117 -8.39 21.28 9.44
CA LYS A 117 -8.26 20.09 10.28
C LYS A 117 -6.78 19.81 10.36
N GLU A 118 -6.24 19.87 11.57
CA GLU A 118 -4.88 19.50 11.92
C GLU A 118 -4.36 18.47 10.92
N LYS A 119 -3.32 18.83 10.17
CA LYS A 119 -2.48 17.83 9.51
C LYS A 119 -2.19 16.82 10.62
N ILE A 120 -2.86 15.67 10.61
CA ILE A 120 -2.44 14.54 11.41
C ILE A 120 -1.10 14.21 10.78
N VAL A 121 -0.04 14.77 11.35
CA VAL A 121 1.30 14.27 11.17
C VAL A 121 1.19 12.87 11.72
N ILE A 122 0.91 11.90 10.84
CA ILE A 122 0.96 10.50 11.22
C ILE A 122 2.43 10.28 11.55
N ASP A 123 2.72 10.29 12.85
CA ASP A 123 4.00 9.78 13.31
C ASP A 123 4.00 8.30 12.91
N GLU A 124 4.81 7.97 11.92
CA GLU A 124 4.91 6.61 11.37
C GLU A 124 5.22 5.60 12.49
N LYS A 125 5.90 6.06 13.55
CA LYS A 125 6.17 5.31 14.77
C LYS A 125 4.91 5.12 15.61
N GLU A 126 4.10 6.16 15.82
CA GLU A 126 2.83 6.06 16.55
C GLU A 126 1.88 5.10 15.83
N LYS A 127 1.72 5.25 14.51
CA LYS A 127 0.89 4.34 13.70
C LYS A 127 1.40 2.90 13.74
N TYR A 128 2.72 2.68 13.66
CA TYR A 128 3.31 1.36 13.83
C TYR A 128 2.96 0.75 15.20
N LEU A 129 3.08 1.53 16.28
CA LEU A 129 2.78 1.08 17.63
C LEU A 129 1.29 0.72 17.79
N GLU A 130 0.40 1.50 17.19
CA GLU A 130 -1.04 1.20 17.18
C GLU A 130 -1.35 -0.09 16.41
N ILE A 131 -0.77 -0.29 15.22
CA ILE A 131 -0.94 -1.53 14.45
C ILE A 131 -0.36 -2.72 15.22
N LYS A 132 0.81 -2.58 15.84
CA LYS A 132 1.42 -3.63 16.68
C LYS A 132 0.50 -4.01 17.83
N LYS A 133 -0.10 -3.02 18.50
CA LYS A 133 -1.05 -3.24 19.60
C LYS A 133 -2.28 -4.02 19.14
N GLU A 134 -2.87 -3.65 18.00
CA GLU A 134 -4.01 -4.39 17.43
C GLU A 134 -3.63 -5.81 17.01
N LEU A 135 -2.47 -5.99 16.37
CA LEU A 135 -1.95 -7.32 16.04
C LEU A 135 -1.84 -8.21 17.27
N LEU A 136 -1.24 -7.72 18.37
CA LEU A 136 -1.10 -8.48 19.61
C LEU A 136 -2.46 -8.88 20.21
N LYS A 137 -3.47 -7.99 20.16
CA LYS A 137 -4.83 -8.33 20.58
C LYS A 137 -5.44 -9.44 19.72
N ILE A 138 -5.28 -9.36 18.40
CA ILE A 138 -5.78 -10.38 17.47
C ILE A 138 -5.13 -11.73 17.78
N LEU A 139 -3.80 -11.77 17.93
CA LEU A 139 -3.07 -12.99 18.25
C LEU A 139 -3.54 -13.60 19.58
N GLN A 140 -3.75 -12.77 20.60
CA GLN A 140 -4.28 -13.20 21.89
C GLN A 140 -5.69 -13.78 21.77
N SER A 141 -6.57 -13.12 21.01
CA SER A 141 -7.96 -13.60 20.79
C SER A 141 -8.02 -14.93 20.04
N LYS A 142 -6.99 -15.26 19.25
CA LYS A 142 -6.91 -16.49 18.46
C LYS A 142 -6.14 -17.62 19.14
N LYS A 143 -5.64 -17.42 20.36
CA LYS A 143 -4.78 -18.38 21.06
C LYS A 143 -5.41 -19.77 21.16
N GLU A 144 -6.66 -19.86 21.62
CA GLU A 144 -7.39 -21.14 21.76
C GLU A 144 -7.55 -21.83 20.39
N LYS A 145 -7.98 -21.08 19.36
CA LYS A 145 -8.12 -21.59 17.99
C LYS A 145 -6.79 -22.09 17.40
N PHE A 146 -5.67 -21.46 17.75
CA PHE A 146 -4.34 -21.90 17.32
C PHE A 146 -3.94 -23.20 18.03
N GLU A 147 -4.21 -23.31 19.33
CA GLU A 147 -3.97 -24.54 20.10
C GLU A 147 -4.78 -25.72 19.55
N GLU A 148 -6.09 -25.56 19.31
CA GLU A 148 -6.96 -26.58 18.71
C GLU A 148 -6.46 -27.07 17.35
N LYS A 149 -5.94 -26.15 16.53
CA LYS A 149 -5.43 -26.44 15.19
C LYS A 149 -3.97 -26.87 15.17
N ASN A 150 -3.31 -27.04 16.31
CA ASN A 150 -1.88 -27.33 16.45
C ASN A 150 -0.98 -26.31 15.70
N ILE A 151 -1.38 -25.03 15.72
CA ILE A 151 -0.61 -23.92 15.19
C ILE A 151 0.27 -23.37 16.31
N LYS A 152 1.58 -23.38 16.11
CA LYS A 152 2.55 -22.78 17.04
C LYS A 152 2.93 -21.39 16.57
N LEU A 153 2.85 -20.41 17.48
CA LEU A 153 3.33 -19.05 17.26
C LEU A 153 4.75 -18.91 17.84
N GLU A 154 5.65 -18.34 17.06
CA GLU A 154 7.04 -18.07 17.45
C GLU A 154 7.39 -16.63 17.09
N VAL A 155 7.88 -15.86 18.06
CA VAL A 155 8.39 -14.51 17.83
C VAL A 155 9.85 -14.61 17.36
N ILE A 156 10.14 -14.07 16.19
CA ILE A 156 11.46 -14.14 15.54
C ILE A 156 12.24 -12.84 15.75
N GLU A 157 11.57 -11.70 15.74
CA GLU A 157 12.18 -10.39 15.93
C GLU A 157 11.20 -9.49 16.69
N GLU A 158 11.69 -8.80 17.71
CA GLU A 158 10.99 -7.74 18.41
C GLU A 158 11.97 -6.61 18.70
N LYS A 159 11.93 -5.58 17.85
CA LYS A 159 12.73 -4.35 17.95
C LYS A 159 11.79 -3.15 17.95
N GLU A 160 12.37 -1.97 18.16
CA GLU A 160 11.63 -0.71 18.17
C GLU A 160 10.90 -0.45 16.84
N ASP A 161 11.51 -0.85 15.71
CA ASP A 161 11.04 -0.60 14.36
C ASP A 161 10.46 -1.84 13.67
N SER A 162 10.45 -3.00 14.33
CA SER A 162 10.08 -4.27 13.71
C SER A 162 9.55 -5.32 14.67
N TYR A 163 8.55 -6.08 14.22
CA TYR A 163 7.95 -7.20 14.92
C TYR A 163 7.65 -8.33 13.93
N ILE A 164 8.28 -9.48 14.10
CA ILE A 164 8.17 -10.62 13.18
C ILE A 164 7.78 -11.87 13.93
N ILE A 165 6.76 -12.55 13.41
CA ILE A 165 6.30 -13.82 13.94
C ILE A 165 6.22 -14.90 12.86
N ASN A 166 6.38 -16.14 13.29
CA ASN A 166 6.07 -17.32 12.50
C ASN A 166 4.88 -18.06 13.10
N LEU A 167 3.95 -18.46 12.23
CA LEU A 167 2.90 -19.43 12.52
C LEU A 167 3.29 -20.76 11.87
N LYS A 168 3.44 -21.81 12.68
CA LYS A 168 3.92 -23.13 12.25
C LYS A 168 2.82 -24.17 12.44
N LYS A 169 2.49 -24.90 11.37
CA LYS A 169 1.57 -26.05 11.40
C LYS A 169 2.18 -27.22 10.63
N GLY A 170 2.77 -28.17 11.34
CA GLY A 170 3.55 -29.25 10.73
C GLY A 170 4.72 -28.68 9.92
N LYS A 171 4.76 -28.94 8.61
CA LYS A 171 5.79 -28.39 7.69
C LYS A 171 5.45 -27.01 7.13
N ARG A 172 4.21 -26.51 7.32
CA ARG A 172 3.79 -25.20 6.80
C ARG A 172 4.22 -24.09 7.74
N ILE A 173 4.80 -23.04 7.18
CA ILE A 173 5.24 -21.85 7.90
C ILE A 173 4.66 -20.63 7.21
N ALA A 174 3.98 -19.78 7.98
CA ALA A 174 3.64 -18.43 7.58
C ALA A 174 4.43 -17.43 8.42
N THR A 175 5.07 -16.46 7.77
CA THR A 175 5.80 -15.37 8.40
C THR A 175 5.01 -14.08 8.25
N LEU A 176 4.72 -13.41 9.36
CA LEU A 176 4.16 -12.06 9.38
C LEU A 176 5.24 -11.12 9.92
N SER A 177 5.59 -10.09 9.14
CA SER A 177 6.54 -9.04 9.49
C SER A 177 5.83 -7.70 9.53
N LEU A 178 5.76 -7.08 10.70
CA LEU A 178 5.35 -5.69 10.87
C LEU A 178 6.62 -4.83 11.01
N ARG A 179 6.78 -3.78 10.22
CA ARG A 179 7.95 -2.89 10.23
C ARG A 179 7.53 -1.44 10.05
N ILE A 180 8.27 -0.49 10.62
CA ILE A 180 8.14 0.92 10.25
C ILE A 180 8.61 1.05 8.79
N PRO A 181 7.82 1.66 7.88
CA PRO A 181 8.25 1.85 6.51
C PRO A 181 9.48 2.76 6.43
N ASP A 182 10.35 2.48 5.46
CA ASP A 182 11.50 3.31 5.13
C ASP A 182 11.70 3.36 3.60
N SER A 183 12.82 3.93 3.15
CA SER A 183 13.16 4.02 1.72
C SER A 183 13.44 2.67 1.04
N THR A 184 13.61 1.60 1.81
CA THR A 184 13.87 0.22 1.37
C THR A 184 12.69 -0.73 1.61
N ARG A 185 11.83 -0.42 2.58
CA ARG A 185 10.70 -1.23 3.03
C ARG A 185 9.44 -0.37 2.97
N TYR A 186 8.68 -0.53 1.90
CA TYR A 186 7.55 0.35 1.61
C TYR A 186 6.21 -0.09 2.23
N TYR A 187 6.22 -1.09 3.11
CA TYR A 187 5.02 -1.68 3.70
C TYR A 187 5.13 -1.65 5.22
N TYR A 188 3.99 -1.53 5.90
CA TYR A 188 3.94 -1.81 7.33
C TYR A 188 3.94 -3.31 7.56
N ILE A 189 3.14 -4.05 6.79
CA ILE A 189 2.93 -5.49 7.01
C ILE A 189 3.37 -6.28 5.78
N HIS A 190 4.14 -7.33 6.01
CA HIS A 190 4.50 -8.34 5.04
C HIS A 190 4.09 -9.71 5.56
N TYR A 191 3.23 -10.40 4.84
CA TYR A 191 2.85 -11.78 5.12
C TYR A 191 3.34 -12.69 4.00
N LYS A 192 4.04 -13.76 4.38
CA LYS A 192 4.52 -14.78 3.45
C LYS A 192 4.12 -16.16 3.95
N GLN A 193 3.48 -16.95 3.10
CA GLN A 193 3.16 -18.35 3.35
C GLN A 193 3.47 -19.15 2.10
N ASP A 194 4.39 -20.12 2.20
CA ASP A 194 4.85 -20.91 1.06
C ASP A 194 5.29 -19.99 -0.12
N PHE A 195 4.56 -20.04 -1.25
CA PHE A 195 4.77 -19.19 -2.43
C PHE A 195 3.90 -17.92 -2.44
N TYR A 196 2.98 -17.77 -1.50
CA TYR A 196 2.09 -16.62 -1.40
C TYR A 196 2.75 -15.49 -0.61
N ARG A 197 2.73 -14.28 -1.17
CA ARG A 197 3.27 -13.07 -0.56
C ARG A 197 2.24 -11.96 -0.61
N TYR A 198 2.06 -11.28 0.51
CA TYR A 198 1.16 -10.15 0.66
C TYR A 198 1.89 -9.02 1.37
N ASP A 199 2.06 -7.90 0.66
CA ASP A 199 2.66 -6.68 1.17
C ASP A 199 1.56 -5.65 1.32
N TRP A 200 1.44 -5.08 2.51
CA TRP A 200 0.47 -4.04 2.85
C TRP A 200 1.19 -2.71 2.90
N TYR A 201 1.13 -2.03 1.75
CA TYR A 201 1.58 -0.66 1.57
C TYR A 201 0.57 0.26 2.25
N ASP A 202 1.05 1.07 3.19
CA ASP A 202 0.22 2.13 3.75
C ASP A 202 0.13 3.26 2.73
N GLU A 203 -0.86 3.14 1.85
CA GLU A 203 -1.49 4.29 1.23
C GLU A 203 -2.24 4.98 2.37
N GLU A 204 -1.89 6.23 2.72
CA GLU A 204 -2.32 7.10 3.86
C GLU A 204 -3.83 7.11 4.22
N TYR A 205 -4.66 6.36 3.51
CA TYR A 205 -6.10 6.22 3.64
C TYR A 205 -6.56 5.04 4.51
N HIS A 206 -5.70 4.07 4.82
CA HIS A 206 -6.10 2.97 5.71
C HIS A 206 -5.90 3.36 7.17
N THR A 207 -7.02 3.36 7.89
CA THR A 207 -7.06 3.46 9.35
C THR A 207 -6.44 2.21 9.99
N VAL A 208 -5.95 2.33 11.22
CA VAL A 208 -5.45 1.18 12.00
C VAL A 208 -6.51 0.09 12.11
N SER A 209 -7.79 0.45 12.19
CA SER A 209 -8.92 -0.50 12.23
C SER A 209 -9.02 -1.32 10.95
N GLU A 210 -8.89 -0.71 9.77
CA GLU A 210 -8.95 -1.43 8.49
C GLU A 210 -7.76 -2.38 8.33
N ILE A 211 -6.58 -1.94 8.78
CA ILE A 211 -5.38 -2.79 8.81
C ILE A 211 -5.58 -3.98 9.75
N ALA A 212 -6.14 -3.75 10.94
CA ALA A 212 -6.43 -4.78 11.93
C ALA A 212 -7.46 -5.80 11.43
N GLU A 213 -8.52 -5.36 10.75
CA GLU A 213 -9.53 -6.26 10.16
C GLU A 213 -8.89 -7.23 9.16
N GLN A 214 -7.97 -6.72 8.34
CA GLN A 214 -7.32 -7.51 7.30
C GLN A 214 -6.28 -8.47 7.87
N LEU A 215 -5.53 -8.04 8.90
CA LEU A 215 -4.70 -8.93 9.72
C LEU A 215 -5.54 -10.07 10.29
N ASN A 216 -6.72 -9.76 10.84
CA ASN A 216 -7.63 -10.75 11.41
C ASN A 216 -8.08 -11.79 10.38
N ILE A 217 -8.49 -11.34 9.18
CA ILE A 217 -8.89 -12.21 8.06
C ILE A 217 -7.74 -13.11 7.61
N ILE A 218 -6.52 -12.58 7.47
CA ILE A 218 -5.33 -13.35 7.04
C ILE A 218 -5.00 -14.42 8.08
N LEU A 219 -5.00 -14.06 9.36
CA LEU A 219 -4.70 -14.99 10.45
C LEU A 219 -5.78 -16.07 10.60
N ASP A 220 -7.04 -15.78 10.24
CA ASP A 220 -8.12 -16.77 10.23
C ASP A 220 -8.02 -17.80 9.10
N ARG A 221 -7.36 -17.45 7.99
CA ARG A 221 -7.17 -18.33 6.83
C ARG A 221 -6.08 -19.37 7.00
N PHE A 222 -5.13 -19.13 7.90
CA PHE A 222 -4.07 -20.08 8.23
C PHE A 222 -4.60 -21.31 9.01
#